data_AF-A0A0D0D919-F1
#
_entry.id   AF-A0A0D0D919-F1
#
_cell.length_a   1.000
_cell.length_b   1.000
_cell.length_c   1.000
_cell.angle_alpha   90.00
_cell.angle_beta   90.00
_cell.angle_gamma   90.00
#
_symmetry.space_group_name_H-M   'P 1'
#
loop_
_entity.id
_entity.type
_entity.pdbx_description
1 polymer ?
#
loop_
_entity_poly.entity_id
_entity_poly.type
_entity_poly.pdbx_seq_one_letter_code
_entity_poly.pdbx_strand_id
1 'polypeptide(L)'
;MNAVDCPELRDLLLFIGGDLADADIPHHTKLGELITERYKVEYAKMLTEIQNSLGRVSFMSDMWTNQDSKSFMAVTAHYWSHSGKNIAQHFLKIVEEIGALQ
;
A
#
# COMPACT_ATOMS: atom_id res chain seq x y z
N MET A 1 2.22 -14.03 14.76
CA MET A 1 3.55 -13.43 14.96
C MET A 1 3.67 -12.30 13.95
N ASN A 2 3.96 -11.07 14.37
CA ASN A 2 4.20 -9.96 13.45
C ASN A 2 5.69 -9.95 13.09
N ALA A 3 6.03 -9.82 11.81
CA ALA A 3 7.42 -9.85 11.35
C ALA A 3 8.27 -8.75 11.99
N VAL A 4 7.68 -7.57 12.26
CA VAL A 4 8.38 -6.40 12.80
C VAL A 4 8.78 -6.59 14.26
N ASP A 5 7.99 -7.34 15.01
CA ASP A 5 8.28 -7.63 16.43
C ASP A 5 9.04 -8.96 16.59
N CYS A 6 9.48 -9.58 15.49
CA CYS A 6 10.30 -10.79 15.51
C CYS A 6 11.67 -10.44 16.13
N PRO A 7 12.06 -11.06 17.26
CA PRO A 7 13.33 -10.75 17.93
C PRO A 7 14.53 -10.91 17.00
N GLU A 8 14.55 -11.96 16.19
CA GLU A 8 15.62 -12.27 15.24
C GLU A 8 15.75 -11.20 14.15
N LEU A 9 14.63 -10.61 13.71
CA LEU A 9 14.67 -9.48 12.79
C LEU A 9 15.19 -8.22 13.48
N ARG A 10 14.75 -7.95 14.72
CA ARG A 10 15.19 -6.77 15.47
C ARG A 10 16.69 -6.84 15.77
N ASP A 11 17.19 -8.00 16.17
CA ASP A 11 18.62 -8.25 16.37
C ASP A 11 19.43 -8.06 15.08
N LEU A 12 18.92 -8.54 13.94
CA LEU A 12 19.53 -8.31 12.65
C LEU A 12 19.59 -6.81 12.31
N LEU A 13 18.51 -6.07 12.55
CA LEU A 13 18.43 -4.63 12.28
C LEU A 13 19.42 -3.84 13.17
N LEU A 14 19.55 -4.20 14.44
CA LEU A 14 20.52 -3.60 15.36
C LEU A 14 21.96 -3.94 14.98
N PHE A 15 22.20 -5.14 14.47
CA PHE A 15 23.53 -5.55 14.00
C PHE A 15 23.98 -4.76 12.75
N ILE A 16 23.07 -4.52 11.79
CA ILE A 16 23.40 -3.79 10.56
C ILE A 16 23.34 -2.27 10.71
N GLY A 17 22.47 -1.76 11.58
CA GLY A 17 22.25 -0.34 11.81
C GLY A 17 23.16 0.17 12.92
N GLY A 18 24.46 0.34 12.66
CA GLY A 18 25.49 0.55 13.69
C GLY A 18 25.22 1.60 14.79
N ASP A 19 24.40 2.63 14.52
CA ASP A 19 23.99 3.66 15.51
C ASP A 19 22.51 3.57 15.93
N LEU A 20 21.81 2.51 15.53
CA LEU A 20 20.39 2.27 15.79
C LEU A 20 20.22 1.68 17.19
N ALA A 21 19.41 2.31 18.03
CA ALA A 21 18.99 1.73 19.30
C ALA A 21 17.67 0.97 19.14
N ASP A 22 17.38 0.04 20.05
CA ASP A 22 16.13 -0.75 20.02
C ASP A 22 14.87 0.13 20.06
N ALA A 23 14.96 1.26 20.78
CA ALA A 23 13.89 2.25 20.89
C ALA A 23 13.60 2.98 19.56
N ASP A 24 14.53 2.95 18.61
CA ASP A 24 14.37 3.56 17.28
C ASP A 24 13.60 2.63 16.32
N ILE A 25 13.47 1.34 16.64
CA ILE A 25 12.72 0.37 15.85
C ILE A 25 11.25 0.39 16.29
N PRO A 26 10.32 0.91 15.47
CA PRO A 26 8.92 1.00 15.85
C PRO A 26 8.30 -0.38 16.03
N HIS A 27 7.48 -0.54 17.07
CA HIS A 27 6.59 -1.69 17.23
C HIS A 27 5.59 -1.77 16.07
N HIS A 28 5.07 -2.95 15.75
CA HIS A 28 4.16 -3.13 14.60
C HIS A 28 2.95 -2.19 14.62
N THR A 29 2.42 -1.86 15.79
CA THR A 29 1.29 -0.93 15.95
C THR A 29 1.68 0.45 15.45
N LYS A 30 2.86 0.95 15.86
CA LYS A 30 3.37 2.25 15.45
C LYS A 30 3.73 2.25 13.96
N LEU A 31 4.31 1.16 13.47
CA LEU A 31 4.60 1.03 12.04
C LEU A 31 3.31 1.05 11.20
N GLY A 32 2.25 0.39 11.67
CA GLY A 32 0.92 0.43 11.03
C GLY A 32 0.34 1.85 10.95
N GLU A 33 0.47 2.64 12.01
CA GLU A 33 0.11 4.07 12.00
C GLU A 33 0.92 4.84 10.94
N LEU A 34 2.25 4.70 10.96
CA LEU A 34 3.15 5.38 10.02
C LEU A 34 2.86 5.01 8.56
N ILE A 35 2.60 3.72 8.28
CA ILE A 35 2.20 3.25 6.95
C ILE A 35 0.87 3.88 6.55
N THR A 36 -0.10 3.94 7.45
CA THR A 36 -1.42 4.54 7.17
C THR A 36 -1.33 6.04 6.91
N GLU A 37 -0.54 6.77 7.68
CA GLU A 37 -0.28 8.19 7.48
C GLU A 37 0.42 8.45 6.14
N ARG A 38 1.47 7.69 5.85
CA ARG A 38 2.19 7.76 4.57
C ARG A 38 1.27 7.45 3.39
N TYR A 39 0.43 6.42 3.52
CA TYR A 39 -0.57 6.04 2.52
C TYR A 39 -1.53 7.19 2.21
N LYS A 40 -2.08 7.86 3.22
CA LYS A 40 -3.01 8.99 3.01
C LYS A 40 -2.36 10.11 2.19
N VAL A 41 -1.10 10.43 2.50
CA VAL A 41 -0.33 11.46 1.78
C VAL A 41 -0.12 11.07 0.31
N GLU A 42 0.34 9.85 0.04
CA GLU A 42 0.58 9.42 -1.34
C GLU A 42 -0.72 9.22 -2.12
N TYR A 43 -1.77 8.74 -1.48
CA TYR A 43 -3.09 8.61 -2.08
C TYR A 43 -3.64 9.96 -2.56
N ALA A 44 -3.52 11.01 -1.74
CA ALA A 44 -3.94 12.35 -2.11
C ALA A 44 -3.14 12.92 -3.29
N LYS A 45 -1.81 12.70 -3.32
CA LYS A 45 -0.96 13.10 -4.45
C LYS A 45 -1.38 12.38 -5.72
N MET A 46 -1.55 11.08 -5.64
CA MET A 46 -1.97 10.25 -6.76
C MET A 46 -3.34 10.67 -7.31
N LEU A 47 -4.34 10.96 -6.46
CA LEU A 47 -5.63 11.48 -6.93
C LEU A 47 -5.45 12.77 -7.73
N THR A 48 -4.60 13.67 -7.25
CA THR A 48 -4.27 14.92 -7.94
C THR A 48 -3.58 14.63 -9.28
N GLU A 49 -2.67 13.66 -9.35
CA GLU A 49 -2.00 13.27 -10.60
C GLU A 49 -2.95 12.64 -11.62
N ILE A 50 -3.85 11.75 -11.19
CA ILE A 50 -4.86 11.13 -12.06
C ILE A 50 -5.80 12.19 -12.64
N GLN A 51 -6.27 13.13 -11.81
CA GLN A 51 -7.13 14.24 -12.24
C GLN A 51 -6.47 15.12 -13.31
N ASN A 52 -5.14 15.24 -13.28
CA ASN A 52 -4.36 16.05 -14.21
C ASN A 52 -3.66 15.21 -15.30
N SER A 53 -4.14 14.00 -15.56
CA SER A 53 -3.53 13.10 -16.54
C SER A 53 -3.70 13.60 -17.98
N LEU A 54 -2.68 13.37 -18.81
CA LEU A 54 -2.59 13.86 -20.20
C LEU A 54 -3.40 13.03 -21.21
N GLY A 55 -4.29 12.17 -20.73
CA GLY A 55 -5.02 11.24 -21.58
C GLY A 55 -6.11 10.49 -20.84
N ARG A 56 -6.50 9.34 -21.39
CA ARG A 56 -7.51 8.49 -20.75
C ARG A 56 -6.91 7.78 -19.54
N VAL A 57 -7.75 7.62 -18.52
CA VAL A 57 -7.48 6.76 -17.38
C VAL A 57 -8.17 5.42 -17.64
N SER A 58 -7.42 4.33 -17.60
CA SER A 58 -7.96 2.97 -17.71
C SER A 58 -7.94 2.32 -16.34
N PHE A 59 -8.93 1.48 -16.03
CA PHE A 59 -9.00 0.73 -14.79
C PHE A 59 -9.02 -0.77 -15.09
N MET A 60 -8.22 -1.54 -14.34
CA MET A 60 -8.28 -2.99 -14.28
C MET A 60 -8.84 -3.39 -12.92
N SER A 61 -9.74 -4.38 -12.91
CA SER A 61 -10.30 -4.91 -11.68
C SER A 61 -10.01 -6.40 -11.63
N ASP A 62 -9.21 -6.83 -10.65
CA ASP A 62 -8.97 -8.25 -10.38
C ASP A 62 -9.84 -8.66 -9.19
N MET A 63 -10.63 -9.71 -9.36
CA MET A 63 -11.52 -10.21 -8.31
C MET A 63 -11.14 -11.64 -7.97
N TRP A 64 -11.06 -11.95 -6.68
CA TRP A 64 -10.80 -13.30 -6.21
C TRP A 64 -11.53 -13.56 -4.90
N THR A 65 -11.63 -14.83 -4.53
CA THR A 65 -12.21 -15.27 -3.27
C THR A 65 -11.18 -16.13 -2.54
N ASN A 66 -11.07 -16.02 -1.22
CA ASN A 66 -10.19 -16.89 -0.44
C ASN A 66 -10.89 -18.22 -0.06
N GLN A 67 -10.18 -19.10 0.65
CA GLN A 67 -10.72 -20.40 1.09
C GLN A 67 -11.92 -20.25 2.05
N ASP A 68 -12.00 -19.14 2.77
CA ASP A 68 -13.09 -18.81 3.69
C ASP A 68 -14.29 -18.16 2.98
N SER A 69 -14.35 -18.23 1.64
CA SER A 69 -15.39 -17.60 0.81
C SER A 69 -15.48 -16.07 0.96
N LYS A 70 -14.41 -15.42 1.41
CA LYS A 70 -14.30 -13.97 1.49
C LYS A 70 -13.89 -13.42 0.13
N SER A 71 -14.70 -12.54 -0.44
CA SER A 71 -14.45 -11.93 -1.75
C SER A 71 -13.62 -10.67 -1.65
N PHE A 72 -12.66 -10.54 -2.55
CA PHE A 72 -11.75 -9.41 -2.67
C PHE A 72 -11.83 -8.83 -4.08
N MET A 73 -11.68 -7.52 -4.16
CA MET A 73 -11.51 -6.81 -5.43
C MET A 73 -10.32 -5.86 -5.32
N ALA A 74 -9.34 -6.08 -6.20
CA ALA A 74 -8.30 -5.15 -6.54
C ALA A 74 -8.78 -4.23 -7.65
N VAL A 75 -8.67 -2.91 -7.48
CA VAL A 75 -8.79 -1.97 -8.61
C VAL A 75 -7.43 -1.32 -8.83
N THR A 76 -6.98 -1.31 -10.08
CA THR A 76 -5.73 -0.70 -10.55
C THR A 76 -5.99 0.34 -11.64
N ALA A 77 -5.54 1.58 -11.45
CA ALA A 77 -5.60 2.62 -12.47
C ALA A 77 -4.31 2.65 -13.32
N HIS A 78 -4.45 2.92 -14.62
CA HIS A 78 -3.36 3.20 -15.54
C HIS A 78 -3.61 4.57 -16.19
N TYR A 79 -2.65 5.47 -16.09
CA TYR A 79 -2.79 6.83 -16.59
C TYR A 79 -1.42 7.46 -16.93
N TRP A 80 -1.46 8.51 -17.75
CA TRP A 80 -0.27 9.27 -18.16
C TRP A 80 -0.10 10.51 -17.28
N SER A 81 1.05 10.65 -16.61
CA SER A 81 1.38 11.83 -15.79
C SER A 81 2.12 12.92 -16.58
N HIS A 82 1.83 14.19 -16.31
CA HIS A 82 2.47 15.37 -16.91
C HIS A 82 3.99 15.42 -16.74
N SER A 83 4.54 14.76 -15.71
CA SER A 83 5.97 14.77 -15.40
C SER A 83 6.83 13.94 -16.35
N GLY A 84 6.23 13.23 -17.32
CA GLY A 84 6.94 12.44 -18.32
C GLY A 84 7.70 11.23 -17.77
N LYS A 85 7.53 10.89 -16.47
CA LYS A 85 8.42 9.94 -15.80
C LYS A 85 7.98 8.49 -15.78
N ASN A 86 6.75 8.08 -16.11
CA ASN A 86 6.38 6.66 -16.21
C ASN A 86 5.06 6.45 -16.95
N ILE A 87 4.93 5.30 -17.61
CA ILE A 87 3.79 4.91 -18.47
C ILE A 87 2.68 4.17 -17.70
N ALA A 88 2.83 3.90 -16.40
CA ALA A 88 1.78 3.27 -15.60
C ALA A 88 2.06 3.41 -14.10
N GLN A 89 1.43 4.38 -13.44
CA GLN A 89 1.34 4.38 -11.99
C GLN A 89 0.16 3.50 -11.58
N HIS A 90 0.47 2.30 -11.09
CA HIS A 90 -0.51 1.32 -10.64
C HIS A 90 -0.86 1.60 -9.18
N PHE A 91 -2.15 1.77 -8.89
CA PHE A 91 -2.63 1.89 -7.53
C PHE A 91 -3.61 0.78 -7.22
N LEU A 92 -3.24 -0.08 -6.29
CA LEU A 92 -4.07 -1.21 -5.85
C LEU A 92 -4.92 -0.79 -4.65
N LYS A 93 -6.24 -0.69 -4.84
CA LYS A 93 -7.19 -0.69 -3.72
C LYS A 93 -7.80 -2.07 -3.58
N ILE A 94 -7.60 -2.71 -2.42
CA ILE A 94 -8.30 -3.94 -2.06
C ILE A 94 -9.57 -3.56 -1.30
N VAL A 95 -10.71 -3.99 -1.81
CA VAL A 95 -12.01 -3.89 -1.14
C VAL A 95 -12.35 -5.29 -0.61
N GLU A 96 -12.60 -5.40 0.70
CA GLU A 96 -12.79 -6.67 1.42
C GLU A 96 -14.28 -7.03 1.68
N GLU A 97 -15.23 -6.22 1.24
CA GLU A 97 -16.65 -6.55 1.34
C GLU A 97 -17.38 -6.16 0.07
N ILE A 98 -17.44 -7.10 -0.90
CA ILE A 98 -18.59 -7.15 -1.79
C ILE A 98 -19.64 -7.99 -1.07
N GLY A 99 -20.18 -7.42 0.02
CA GLY A 99 -21.41 -7.94 0.61
C GLY A 99 -22.46 -7.94 -0.49
N ALA A 100 -23.01 -9.11 -0.76
CA ALA A 100 -24.10 -9.27 -1.71
C ALA A 100 -25.15 -8.19 -1.47
N LEU A 101 -25.39 -7.37 -2.49
CA LEU A 101 -26.64 -6.64 -2.62
C LEU A 101 -27.75 -7.71 -2.62
N GLN A 102 -28.31 -7.99 -1.43
CA GLN A 102 -29.62 -8.62 -1.28
C GLN A 102 -30.67 -7.52 -1.18
#